data_AF-A0AAJ0SBC3-F1
#
_entry.id   AF-A0AAJ0SBC3-F1
#
_cell.length_a   1.000
_cell.length_b   1.000
_cell.length_c   1.000
_cell.angle_alpha   90.00
_cell.angle_beta   90.00
_cell.angle_gamma   90.00
#
_symmetry.space_group_name_H-M   'P 1'
#
loop_
_entity.id
_entity.type
_entity.pdbx_description
1 polymer ?
#
loop_
_entity_poly.entity_id
_entity_poly.type
_entity_poly.pdbx_seq_one_letter_code
_entity_poly.pdbx_strand_id
1 'polypeptide(L)'
;MKTVHKKSTKDTVSAVEPEEEKVIPTEIEGKFLKRLINEEIGEQKYKEMQISESPYYVSFANDDDPYTVSFSIYEKADFNNDRIIDYLIHRSSEGMLGGNANTNDEFIFYIMKDEINENESHSILGYAPFSYNIIDEANFVGNKFKIKVTQNFRTYSSSVEDLKSTSLSFIYKNGNLYEESYLSKCKLAKLKSKTIFNDIPGVEERTRSIEMHNYTETIEEIYKKNDTLINASVGGCDNLTLEFNTFYKVEPDKINNTEFKKETALQLLEFLAKNTQFSKEINVAISYYQNNPLDNEYIEKIKGYGFRVLIDKDDDRKGQLRFLVQIDKIENPYQKENWEITIRNKTAPPDNEDY
;
A
#
# COMPACT_ATOMS: atom_id res chain seq x y z
N MET A 1 -68.23 -15.64 -24.39
CA MET A 1 -66.80 -15.93 -24.59
C MET A 1 -65.98 -15.19 -23.54
N LYS A 2 -65.48 -15.91 -22.54
CA LYS A 2 -64.48 -15.43 -21.57
C LYS A 2 -63.40 -16.49 -21.53
N THR A 3 -62.25 -16.19 -22.12
CA THR A 3 -61.09 -17.08 -22.10
C THR A 3 -60.13 -16.52 -21.06
N VAL A 4 -59.98 -17.25 -19.96
CA VAL A 4 -59.08 -16.92 -18.85
C VAL A 4 -57.67 -17.36 -19.26
N HIS A 5 -56.73 -16.42 -19.38
CA HIS A 5 -55.32 -16.74 -19.55
C HIS A 5 -54.74 -17.23 -18.22
N LYS A 6 -54.37 -18.50 -18.20
CA LYS A 6 -53.68 -19.17 -17.10
C LYS A 6 -52.24 -18.65 -17.06
N LYS A 7 -51.91 -17.84 -16.04
CA LYS A 7 -50.54 -17.36 -15.78
C LYS A 7 -49.71 -18.56 -15.32
N SER A 8 -48.72 -18.95 -16.12
CA SER A 8 -47.68 -19.92 -15.76
C SER A 8 -46.66 -19.21 -14.88
N THR A 9 -46.70 -19.45 -13.56
CA THR A 9 -45.59 -19.15 -12.66
C THR A 9 -44.44 -20.08 -12.99
N LYS A 10 -43.35 -19.52 -13.55
CA LYS A 10 -42.06 -20.20 -13.57
C LYS A 10 -41.51 -20.10 -12.15
N ASP A 11 -41.46 -21.23 -11.46
CA ASP A 11 -40.66 -21.38 -10.25
C ASP A 11 -39.19 -21.18 -10.63
N THR A 12 -38.61 -20.07 -10.20
CA THR A 12 -37.15 -19.88 -10.15
C THR A 12 -36.62 -20.78 -9.04
N VAL A 13 -36.08 -21.92 -9.44
CA VAL A 13 -35.22 -22.75 -8.60
C VAL A 13 -34.01 -21.89 -8.23
N SER A 14 -33.97 -21.42 -6.99
CA SER A 14 -32.80 -20.80 -6.39
C SER A 14 -31.69 -21.86 -6.43
N ALA A 15 -30.61 -21.56 -7.17
CA ALA A 15 -29.43 -22.39 -7.17
C ALA A 15 -28.89 -22.42 -5.74
N VAL A 16 -28.91 -23.60 -5.13
CA VAL A 16 -28.26 -23.85 -3.83
C VAL A 16 -26.77 -23.64 -4.07
N GLU A 17 -26.17 -22.65 -3.40
CA GLU A 17 -24.73 -22.51 -3.34
C GLU A 17 -24.14 -23.86 -2.89
N PRO A 18 -23.13 -24.39 -3.60
CA PRO A 18 -22.51 -25.65 -3.20
C PRO A 18 -21.96 -25.50 -1.78
N GLU A 19 -22.34 -26.43 -0.88
CA GLU A 19 -21.70 -26.53 0.44
C GLU A 19 -20.19 -26.64 0.24
N GLU A 20 -19.44 -25.65 0.73
CA GLU A 20 -17.98 -25.68 0.69
C GLU A 20 -17.47 -26.92 1.46
N GLU A 21 -16.60 -27.68 0.80
CA GLU A 21 -16.05 -28.91 1.36
C GLU A 21 -15.17 -28.56 2.56
N LYS A 22 -15.55 -29.03 3.76
CA LYS A 22 -14.84 -28.75 5.01
C LYS A 22 -13.41 -29.28 4.96
N VAL A 23 -12.43 -28.39 4.98
CA VAL A 23 -11.00 -28.74 5.00
C VAL A 23 -10.51 -28.81 6.44
N ILE A 24 -10.01 -29.97 6.86
CA ILE A 24 -9.38 -30.16 8.18
C ILE A 24 -7.87 -29.92 8.02
N PRO A 25 -7.28 -28.88 8.64
CA PRO A 25 -5.84 -28.64 8.54
C PRO A 25 -5.02 -29.72 9.26
N THR A 26 -3.78 -29.90 8.83
CA THR A 26 -2.79 -30.69 9.58
C THR A 26 -2.51 -30.06 10.96
N GLU A 27 -1.84 -30.79 11.85
CA GLU A 27 -1.52 -30.27 13.19
C GLU A 27 -0.71 -28.96 13.15
N ILE A 28 0.26 -28.87 12.23
CA ILE A 28 1.12 -27.69 12.06
C ILE A 28 0.30 -26.51 11.52
N GLU A 29 -0.44 -26.73 10.43
CA GLU A 29 -1.32 -25.71 9.83
C GLU A 29 -2.36 -25.20 10.85
N GLY A 30 -2.94 -26.10 11.65
CA GLY A 30 -3.86 -25.75 12.71
C GLY A 30 -3.21 -24.95 13.85
N LYS A 31 -1.94 -25.21 14.20
CA LYS A 31 -1.20 -24.37 15.17
C LYS A 31 -0.94 -22.97 14.61
N PHE A 32 -0.57 -22.87 13.34
CA PHE A 32 -0.36 -21.60 12.65
C PHE A 32 -1.65 -20.78 12.58
N LEU A 33 -2.76 -21.34 12.07
CA LEU A 33 -4.05 -20.65 11.98
C LEU A 33 -4.60 -20.24 13.37
N LYS A 34 -4.39 -21.06 14.41
CA LYS A 34 -4.73 -20.68 15.79
C LYS A 34 -3.94 -19.47 16.28
N ARG A 35 -2.66 -19.38 15.93
CA ARG A 35 -1.85 -18.20 16.26
C ARG A 35 -2.44 -16.95 15.61
N LEU A 36 -2.71 -16.98 14.31
CA LEU A 36 -3.28 -15.85 13.58
C LEU A 36 -4.62 -15.38 14.19
N ILE A 37 -5.52 -16.31 14.52
CA ILE A 37 -6.78 -15.96 15.21
C ILE A 37 -6.54 -15.34 16.58
N ASN A 38 -5.61 -15.87 17.37
CA ASN A 38 -5.34 -15.33 18.70
C ASN A 38 -4.72 -13.91 18.61
N GLU A 39 -3.89 -13.66 17.60
CA GLU A 39 -3.34 -12.34 17.30
C GLU A 39 -4.45 -11.36 16.89
N GLU A 40 -5.40 -11.79 16.05
CA GLU A 40 -6.58 -10.99 15.66
C GLU A 40 -7.47 -10.64 16.87
N ILE A 41 -7.71 -11.60 17.77
CA ILE A 41 -8.49 -11.37 18.99
C ILE A 41 -7.80 -10.36 19.90
N GLY A 42 -6.48 -10.52 20.11
CA GLY A 42 -5.73 -9.70 21.05
C GLY A 42 -6.37 -9.69 22.45
N GLU A 43 -6.76 -8.51 22.92
CA GLU A 43 -7.46 -8.32 24.21
C GLU A 43 -8.99 -8.19 24.07
N GLN A 44 -9.52 -8.28 22.85
CA GLN A 44 -10.95 -8.07 22.58
C GLN A 44 -11.80 -9.26 23.05
N LYS A 45 -13.03 -8.97 23.48
CA LYS A 45 -14.03 -10.03 23.74
C LYS A 45 -14.67 -10.45 22.43
N TYR A 46 -14.74 -11.76 22.22
CA TYR A 46 -15.45 -12.35 21.08
C TYR A 46 -16.70 -13.10 21.53
N LYS A 47 -17.65 -13.23 20.61
CA LYS A 47 -18.92 -13.95 20.79
C LYS A 47 -18.77 -15.44 20.48
N GLU A 48 -18.07 -15.74 19.39
CA GLU A 48 -17.95 -17.09 18.85
C GLU A 48 -16.59 -17.26 18.18
N MET A 49 -16.04 -18.47 18.23
CA MET A 49 -14.79 -18.83 17.57
C MET A 49 -14.82 -20.29 17.14
N GLN A 50 -14.34 -20.57 15.92
CA GLN A 50 -14.17 -21.90 15.36
C GLN A 50 -12.72 -22.10 14.91
N ILE A 51 -12.11 -23.19 15.38
CA ILE A 51 -10.69 -23.52 15.14
C ILE A 51 -10.48 -25.02 14.88
N SER A 52 -11.53 -25.74 14.46
CA SER A 52 -11.45 -27.16 14.13
C SER A 52 -11.32 -27.47 12.64
N GLU A 53 -11.80 -26.57 11.78
CA GLU A 53 -11.85 -26.71 10.32
C GLU A 53 -11.67 -25.35 9.65
N SER A 54 -11.20 -25.33 8.41
CA SER A 54 -11.10 -24.10 7.60
C SER A 54 -12.48 -23.73 7.02
N PRO A 55 -12.85 -22.44 6.98
CA PRO A 55 -12.13 -21.29 7.54
C PRO A 55 -12.09 -21.30 9.06
N TYR A 56 -10.94 -20.96 9.62
CA TYR A 56 -10.82 -20.62 11.04
C TYR A 56 -11.45 -19.24 11.21
N TYR A 57 -12.37 -19.03 12.15
CA TYR A 57 -13.00 -17.72 12.33
C TYR A 57 -13.21 -17.31 13.78
N VAL A 58 -13.36 -16.01 13.97
CA VAL A 58 -13.82 -15.38 15.22
C VAL A 58 -14.84 -14.28 14.91
N SER A 59 -15.94 -14.26 15.68
CA SER A 59 -16.99 -13.26 15.57
C SER A 59 -17.01 -12.37 16.80
N PHE A 60 -17.05 -11.06 16.59
CA PHE A 60 -17.07 -10.05 17.65
C PHE A 60 -18.47 -9.48 17.82
N ALA A 61 -18.92 -9.38 19.07
CA ALA A 61 -20.15 -8.69 19.44
C ALA A 61 -19.82 -7.23 19.76
N ASN A 62 -19.56 -6.43 18.73
CA ASN A 62 -19.52 -4.98 18.88
C ASN A 62 -20.96 -4.45 18.90
N ASP A 63 -21.29 -3.62 19.89
CA ASP A 63 -22.61 -3.01 20.01
C ASP A 63 -22.91 -2.21 18.72
N ASP A 64 -23.99 -2.60 18.03
CA ASP A 64 -24.49 -2.07 16.75
C ASP A 64 -23.71 -2.42 15.46
N ASP A 65 -22.52 -3.04 15.54
CA ASP A 65 -21.76 -3.44 14.34
C ASP A 65 -20.96 -4.75 14.52
N PRO A 66 -21.64 -5.91 14.60
CA PRO A 66 -20.98 -7.19 14.70
C PRO A 66 -20.22 -7.53 13.41
N TYR A 67 -19.03 -8.09 13.58
CA TYR A 67 -18.21 -8.53 12.45
C TYR A 67 -17.54 -9.87 12.75
N THR A 68 -17.21 -10.60 11.70
CA THR A 68 -16.49 -11.88 11.73
C THR A 68 -15.23 -11.75 10.91
N VAL A 69 -14.12 -12.21 11.46
CA VAL A 69 -12.85 -12.34 10.74
C VAL A 69 -12.57 -13.81 10.55
N SER A 70 -12.21 -14.20 9.33
CA SER A 70 -11.89 -15.57 8.98
C SER A 70 -10.52 -15.68 8.31
N PHE A 71 -9.86 -16.82 8.52
CA PHE A 71 -8.55 -17.14 7.98
C PHE A 71 -8.61 -18.52 7.32
N SER A 72 -8.21 -18.58 6.06
CA SER A 72 -8.08 -19.82 5.29
C SER A 72 -6.71 -19.90 4.64
N ILE A 73 -6.12 -21.10 4.63
CA ILE A 73 -4.94 -21.36 3.79
C ILE A 73 -5.43 -21.42 2.35
N TYR A 74 -5.08 -20.40 1.58
CA TYR A 74 -5.41 -20.30 0.16
C TYR A 74 -4.43 -21.11 -0.70
N GLU A 75 -3.13 -21.04 -0.38
CA GLU A 75 -2.09 -21.82 -1.04
C GLU A 75 -0.92 -22.08 -0.09
N LYS A 76 -0.17 -23.15 -0.34
CA LYS A 76 1.10 -23.45 0.36
C LYS A 76 2.20 -23.84 -0.62
N ALA A 77 3.34 -23.18 -0.50
CA ALA A 77 4.53 -23.53 -1.26
C ALA A 77 5.78 -22.96 -0.57
N ASP A 78 6.96 -23.36 -1.01
CA ASP A 78 8.21 -22.70 -0.64
C ASP A 78 8.43 -21.51 -1.60
N PHE A 79 7.93 -20.33 -1.25
CA PHE A 79 7.95 -19.15 -2.12
C PHE A 79 9.35 -18.55 -2.23
N ASN A 80 10.16 -18.65 -1.18
CA ASN A 80 11.51 -18.07 -1.12
C ASN A 80 12.65 -19.08 -1.47
N ASN A 81 12.33 -20.37 -1.62
CA ASN A 81 13.24 -21.50 -1.89
C ASN A 81 14.23 -21.82 -0.75
N ASP A 82 13.85 -21.60 0.50
CA ASP A 82 14.67 -21.92 1.68
C ASP A 82 14.37 -23.31 2.28
N ARG A 83 13.44 -24.05 1.67
CA ARG A 83 12.94 -25.39 2.06
C ARG A 83 12.00 -25.38 3.26
N ILE A 84 11.49 -24.23 3.67
CA ILE A 84 10.40 -24.07 4.63
C ILE A 84 9.12 -23.82 3.81
N ILE A 85 8.00 -24.39 4.27
CA ILE A 85 6.71 -24.15 3.61
C ILE A 85 6.21 -22.78 4.05
N ASP A 86 5.93 -21.93 3.07
CA ASP A 86 5.26 -20.65 3.22
C ASP A 86 3.75 -20.79 3.02
N TYR A 87 3.00 -19.81 3.53
CA TYR A 87 1.55 -19.80 3.45
C TYR A 87 1.04 -18.55 2.77
N LEU A 88 0.13 -18.72 1.82
CA LEU A 88 -0.76 -17.66 1.37
C LEU A 88 -2.08 -17.82 2.10
N ILE A 89 -2.39 -16.87 2.98
CA ILE A 89 -3.61 -16.84 3.76
C ILE A 89 -4.60 -15.88 3.11
N HIS A 90 -5.83 -16.32 2.93
CA HIS A 90 -6.96 -15.43 2.68
C HIS A 90 -7.56 -15.06 4.04
N ARG A 91 -7.46 -13.78 4.39
CA ARG A 91 -8.09 -13.19 5.57
C ARG A 91 -9.31 -12.43 5.09
N SER A 92 -10.51 -12.89 5.43
CA SER A 92 -11.74 -12.19 5.10
C SER A 92 -12.34 -11.54 6.34
N SER A 93 -13.06 -10.45 6.11
CA SER A 93 -13.79 -9.72 7.15
C SER A 93 -15.21 -9.48 6.66
N GLU A 94 -16.19 -9.91 7.43
CA GLU A 94 -17.60 -9.78 7.13
C GLU A 94 -18.32 -9.03 8.25
N GLY A 95 -19.20 -8.10 7.89
CA GLY A 95 -19.97 -7.26 8.82
C GLY A 95 -20.49 -6.02 8.10
N MET A 96 -21.00 -5.03 8.83
CA MET A 96 -21.48 -3.80 8.19
C MET A 96 -20.34 -3.15 7.40
N LEU A 97 -20.59 -2.69 6.17
CA LEU A 97 -19.54 -2.11 5.30
C LEU A 97 -18.35 -3.04 4.96
N GLY A 98 -18.46 -4.36 5.13
CA GLY A 98 -17.33 -5.29 4.93
C GLY A 98 -16.59 -5.66 6.21
N GLY A 99 -17.21 -5.43 7.37
CA GLY A 99 -16.69 -5.74 8.69
C GLY A 99 -16.31 -4.50 9.49
N ASN A 100 -15.35 -4.60 10.39
CA ASN A 100 -14.88 -3.43 11.11
C ASN A 100 -14.17 -2.48 10.12
N ALA A 101 -14.25 -1.16 10.33
CA ALA A 101 -13.49 -0.17 9.56
C ALA A 101 -11.96 -0.42 9.54
N ASN A 102 -11.46 -1.29 10.43
CA ASN A 102 -10.06 -1.68 10.55
C ASN A 102 -9.76 -3.12 10.09
N THR A 103 -10.74 -3.86 9.57
CA THR A 103 -10.56 -5.24 9.11
C THR A 103 -10.99 -5.38 7.66
N ASN A 104 -10.01 -5.62 6.79
CA ASN A 104 -10.23 -5.73 5.35
C ASN A 104 -10.20 -7.19 4.88
N ASP A 105 -10.69 -7.41 3.67
CA ASP A 105 -10.40 -8.63 2.93
C ASP A 105 -8.99 -8.52 2.33
N GLU A 106 -8.13 -9.50 2.59
CA GLU A 106 -6.72 -9.48 2.25
C GLU A 106 -6.16 -10.87 1.91
N PHE A 107 -5.22 -10.90 0.98
CA PHE A 107 -4.35 -12.05 0.73
C PHE A 107 -2.97 -11.78 1.32
N ILE A 108 -2.58 -12.55 2.32
CA ILE A 108 -1.37 -12.33 3.10
C ILE A 108 -0.39 -13.48 2.85
N PHE A 109 0.77 -13.13 2.28
CA PHE A 109 1.90 -14.04 2.14
C PHE A 109 2.69 -14.03 3.44
N TYR A 110 2.75 -15.16 4.13
CA TYR A 110 3.63 -15.38 5.28
C TYR A 110 4.85 -16.18 4.82
N ILE A 111 6.01 -15.52 4.79
CA ILE A 111 7.29 -16.15 4.50
C ILE A 111 7.85 -16.67 5.81
N MET A 112 7.96 -17.99 5.93
CA MET A 112 8.11 -18.67 7.19
C MET A 112 9.57 -18.76 7.62
N LYS A 113 9.83 -18.56 8.91
CA LYS A 113 11.13 -18.79 9.54
C LYS A 113 11.23 -20.21 10.09
N ASP A 114 10.11 -20.73 10.57
CA ASP A 114 9.92 -22.07 11.07
C ASP A 114 8.46 -22.50 10.83
N GLU A 115 8.06 -23.67 11.32
CA GLU A 115 6.72 -24.24 11.07
C GLU A 115 5.55 -23.38 11.58
N ILE A 116 5.78 -22.40 12.47
CA ILE A 116 4.73 -21.62 13.12
C ILE A 116 4.95 -20.11 13.00
N ASN A 117 6.19 -19.65 12.95
CA ASN A 117 6.54 -18.22 12.95
C ASN A 117 7.03 -17.75 11.58
N GLU A 118 6.51 -16.61 11.14
CA GLU A 118 6.96 -15.91 9.95
C GLU A 118 8.25 -15.12 10.20
N ASN A 119 9.07 -15.00 9.16
CA ASN A 119 10.15 -14.03 9.08
C ASN A 119 9.64 -12.67 8.57
N GLU A 120 8.74 -12.69 7.60
CA GLU A 120 8.14 -11.50 7.00
C GLU A 120 6.76 -11.82 6.42
N SER A 121 5.92 -10.79 6.29
CA SER A 121 4.58 -10.89 5.70
C SER A 121 4.33 -9.81 4.66
N HIS A 122 3.61 -10.15 3.58
CA HIS A 122 3.25 -9.21 2.51
C HIS A 122 1.76 -9.33 2.19
N SER A 123 1.03 -8.22 2.28
CA SER A 123 -0.41 -8.19 2.03
C SER A 123 -0.74 -7.63 0.64
N ILE A 124 -1.72 -8.25 -0.01
CA ILE A 124 -2.45 -7.69 -1.14
C ILE A 124 -3.87 -7.43 -0.66
N LEU A 125 -4.31 -6.18 -0.74
CA LEU A 125 -5.66 -5.82 -0.35
C LEU A 125 -6.68 -6.40 -1.34
N GLY A 126 -7.57 -7.24 -0.83
CA GLY A 126 -8.70 -7.81 -1.57
C GLY A 126 -9.85 -6.83 -1.71
N TYR A 127 -10.34 -6.31 -0.58
CA TYR A 127 -11.42 -5.32 -0.54
C TYR A 127 -11.36 -4.48 0.74
N ALA A 128 -11.56 -3.18 0.58
CA ALA A 128 -11.91 -2.25 1.66
C ALA A 128 -12.85 -1.16 1.10
N PRO A 129 -13.68 -0.50 1.92
CA PRO A 129 -14.58 0.56 1.45
C PRO A 129 -13.91 1.69 0.66
N PHE A 130 -12.63 1.98 0.95
CA PHE A 130 -11.84 3.04 0.29
C PHE A 130 -10.63 2.49 -0.48
N SER A 131 -10.59 1.17 -0.75
CA SER A 131 -9.56 0.62 -1.65
C SER A 131 -9.76 1.15 -3.08
N TYR A 132 -8.70 1.17 -3.89
CA TYR A 132 -8.85 1.51 -5.31
C TYR A 132 -9.38 0.32 -6.12
N ASN A 133 -9.05 -0.89 -5.70
CA ASN A 133 -9.31 -2.12 -6.43
C ASN A 133 -10.09 -3.10 -5.55
N ILE A 134 -10.91 -3.92 -6.19
CA ILE A 134 -11.57 -5.10 -5.60
C ILE A 134 -11.02 -6.33 -6.31
N ILE A 135 -10.62 -7.36 -5.57
CA ILE A 135 -10.23 -8.65 -6.14
C ILE A 135 -11.50 -9.47 -6.40
N ASP A 136 -11.79 -9.73 -7.68
CA ASP A 136 -12.97 -10.50 -8.10
C ASP A 136 -12.68 -12.00 -8.15
N GLU A 137 -11.47 -12.35 -8.58
CA GLU A 137 -11.01 -13.73 -8.71
C GLU A 137 -9.54 -13.80 -8.33
N ALA A 138 -9.16 -14.88 -7.66
CA ALA A 138 -7.78 -15.22 -7.37
C ALA A 138 -7.50 -16.66 -7.81
N ASN A 139 -6.27 -16.91 -8.26
CA ASN A 139 -5.74 -18.25 -8.46
C ASN A 139 -4.22 -18.30 -8.32
N PHE A 140 -3.70 -19.43 -7.85
CA PHE A 140 -2.26 -19.70 -7.87
C PHE A 140 -1.89 -20.58 -9.05
N VAL A 141 -0.92 -20.14 -9.87
CA VAL A 141 -0.49 -20.87 -11.07
C VAL A 141 1.04 -20.92 -11.13
N GLY A 142 1.61 -22.09 -10.83
CA GLY A 142 3.06 -22.21 -10.66
C GLY A 142 3.48 -21.53 -9.36
N ASN A 143 4.43 -20.58 -9.42
CA ASN A 143 4.85 -19.76 -8.27
C ASN A 143 4.31 -18.33 -8.38
N LYS A 144 3.10 -18.17 -8.92
CA LYS A 144 2.49 -16.87 -9.22
C LYS A 144 1.09 -16.80 -8.67
N PHE A 145 0.82 -15.73 -7.93
CA PHE A 145 -0.53 -15.39 -7.51
C PHE A 145 -1.15 -14.45 -8.53
N LYS A 146 -2.19 -14.93 -9.19
CA LYS A 146 -2.87 -14.20 -10.25
C LYS A 146 -4.23 -13.80 -9.76
N ILE A 147 -4.61 -12.57 -10.08
CA ILE A 147 -5.88 -12.01 -9.68
C ILE A 147 -6.54 -11.29 -10.85
N LYS A 148 -7.86 -11.24 -10.82
CA LYS A 148 -8.63 -10.26 -11.57
C LYS A 148 -9.10 -9.19 -10.61
N VAL A 149 -8.95 -7.95 -11.01
CA VAL A 149 -9.36 -6.80 -10.21
C VAL A 149 -10.26 -5.89 -11.00
N THR A 150 -11.21 -5.28 -10.31
CA THR A 150 -12.09 -4.23 -10.82
C THR A 150 -11.93 -2.97 -9.98
N GLN A 151 -12.13 -1.81 -10.59
CA GLN A 151 -12.19 -0.54 -9.87
C GLN A 151 -13.22 -0.59 -8.75
N ASN A 152 -12.88 -0.07 -7.57
CA ASN A 152 -13.82 0.01 -6.47
C ASN A 152 -14.86 1.11 -6.73
N PHE A 153 -16.12 0.70 -6.91
CA PHE A 153 -17.26 1.58 -7.14
C PHE A 153 -17.50 2.64 -6.04
N ARG A 154 -16.92 2.48 -4.85
CA ARG A 154 -16.99 3.48 -3.77
C ARG A 154 -15.94 4.57 -3.91
N THR A 155 -14.82 4.27 -4.56
CA THR A 155 -13.69 5.18 -4.73
C THR A 155 -13.78 5.91 -6.07
N TYR A 156 -14.24 5.20 -7.10
CA TYR A 156 -14.46 5.74 -8.44
C TYR A 156 -15.91 6.17 -8.60
N SER A 157 -16.14 7.44 -8.95
CA SER A 157 -17.49 8.00 -9.16
C SER A 157 -18.07 7.60 -10.52
N SER A 158 -18.05 6.31 -10.82
CA SER A 158 -18.49 5.72 -12.09
C SER A 158 -19.68 4.79 -11.87
N SER A 159 -20.51 4.60 -12.90
CA SER A 159 -21.55 3.56 -12.86
C SER A 159 -20.89 2.18 -12.81
N VAL A 160 -21.60 1.17 -12.29
CA VAL A 160 -21.06 -0.20 -12.20
C VAL A 160 -20.68 -0.75 -13.57
N GLU A 161 -21.43 -0.36 -14.61
CA GLU A 161 -21.20 -0.75 -16.00
C GLU A 161 -19.95 -0.12 -16.61
N ASP A 162 -19.46 0.99 -16.04
CA ASP A 162 -18.29 1.73 -16.53
C ASP A 162 -16.99 1.36 -15.78
N LEU A 163 -17.08 0.54 -14.72
CA LEU A 163 -15.91 0.14 -13.94
C LEU A 163 -14.97 -0.70 -14.80
N LYS A 164 -13.70 -0.31 -14.77
CA LYS A 164 -12.63 -0.99 -15.51
C LYS A 164 -12.15 -2.19 -14.72
N SER A 165 -11.80 -3.26 -15.43
CA SER A 165 -11.21 -4.47 -14.87
C SER A 165 -9.90 -4.83 -15.57
N THR A 166 -9.00 -5.51 -14.86
CA THR A 166 -7.74 -6.01 -15.40
C THR A 166 -7.33 -7.31 -14.71
N SER A 167 -6.31 -7.98 -15.27
CA SER A 167 -5.64 -9.10 -14.60
C SER A 167 -4.25 -8.68 -14.15
N LEU A 168 -3.91 -9.04 -12.91
CA LEU A 168 -2.61 -8.81 -12.30
C LEU A 168 -1.96 -10.15 -11.92
N SER A 169 -0.64 -10.14 -11.80
CA SER A 169 0.14 -11.33 -11.46
C SER A 169 1.24 -10.91 -10.51
N PHE A 170 1.39 -11.63 -9.41
CA PHE A 170 2.31 -11.32 -8.32
C PHE A 170 3.33 -12.43 -8.15
N ILE A 171 4.56 -12.02 -7.85
CA ILE A 171 5.67 -12.93 -7.57
C ILE A 171 6.43 -12.47 -6.34
N TYR A 172 6.76 -13.43 -5.47
CA TYR A 172 7.70 -13.19 -4.40
C TYR A 172 9.14 -13.22 -4.96
N LYS A 173 9.89 -12.14 -4.74
CA LYS A 173 11.26 -12.00 -5.24
C LYS A 173 12.03 -10.98 -4.41
N ASN A 174 13.30 -11.27 -4.10
CA ASN A 174 14.19 -10.32 -3.41
C ASN A 174 13.64 -9.80 -2.06
N GLY A 175 12.91 -10.63 -1.32
CA GLY A 175 12.32 -10.28 -0.01
C GLY A 175 11.11 -9.36 -0.10
N ASN A 176 10.35 -9.41 -1.20
CA ASN A 176 9.17 -8.57 -1.43
C ASN A 176 8.21 -9.24 -2.44
N LEU A 177 6.94 -8.85 -2.40
CA LEU A 177 5.88 -9.35 -3.29
C LEU A 177 5.57 -8.32 -4.40
N TYR A 178 6.07 -8.56 -5.61
CA TYR A 178 5.93 -7.61 -6.71
C TYR A 178 4.83 -8.02 -7.69
N GLU A 179 4.00 -7.07 -8.11
CA GLU A 179 3.22 -7.19 -9.34
C GLU A 179 4.20 -7.27 -10.53
N GLU A 180 4.08 -8.29 -11.38
CA GLU A 180 5.10 -8.64 -12.39
C GLU A 180 5.39 -7.50 -13.38
N SER A 181 4.36 -6.76 -13.77
CA SER A 181 4.51 -5.67 -14.71
C SER A 181 5.26 -4.48 -14.09
N TYR A 182 5.19 -4.28 -12.76
CA TYR A 182 6.00 -3.31 -12.03
C TYR A 182 7.50 -3.48 -12.35
N LEU A 183 8.00 -4.71 -12.22
CA LEU A 183 9.42 -5.04 -12.40
C LEU A 183 9.97 -4.68 -13.78
N SER A 184 9.12 -4.75 -14.81
CA SER A 184 9.52 -4.54 -16.21
C SER A 184 9.13 -3.16 -16.75
N LYS A 185 8.09 -2.53 -16.22
CA LYS A 185 7.52 -1.29 -16.79
C LYS A 185 7.87 -0.04 -15.99
N CYS A 186 8.04 -0.12 -14.68
CA CYS A 186 8.26 1.04 -13.82
C CYS A 186 9.72 1.50 -13.77
N LYS A 187 9.94 2.79 -13.55
CA LYS A 187 11.28 3.37 -13.42
C LYS A 187 11.92 3.06 -12.08
N LEU A 188 11.17 3.17 -10.98
CA LEU A 188 11.71 2.85 -9.65
C LEU A 188 12.12 1.37 -9.58
N ALA A 189 11.34 0.47 -10.17
CA ALA A 189 11.69 -0.94 -10.35
C ALA A 189 13.08 -1.14 -10.98
N LYS A 190 13.44 -0.30 -11.96
CA LYS A 190 14.70 -0.35 -12.72
C LYS A 190 15.85 0.37 -12.04
N LEU A 191 15.63 1.01 -10.88
CA LEU A 191 16.67 1.64 -10.10
C LEU A 191 17.63 0.56 -9.57
N LYS A 192 18.85 0.51 -10.10
CA LYS A 192 19.81 -0.56 -9.81
C LYS A 192 20.23 -0.61 -8.34
N SER A 193 20.49 0.54 -7.74
CA SER A 193 21.06 0.65 -6.40
C SER A 193 20.03 0.45 -5.29
N LYS A 194 18.73 0.62 -5.58
CA LYS A 194 17.63 0.52 -4.60
C LYS A 194 17.92 1.26 -3.28
N THR A 195 18.46 2.46 -3.39
CA THR A 195 18.85 3.34 -2.27
C THR A 195 18.33 4.75 -2.50
N ILE A 196 18.43 5.65 -1.52
CA ILE A 196 18.14 7.07 -1.69
C ILE A 196 19.43 7.87 -1.53
N PHE A 197 20.05 7.71 -0.37
CA PHE A 197 21.37 8.22 -0.07
C PHE A 197 22.43 7.44 -0.84
N ASN A 198 23.44 8.16 -1.31
CA ASN A 198 24.66 7.56 -1.81
C ASN A 198 25.35 6.78 -0.67
N ASP A 199 26.41 6.05 -0.99
CA ASP A 199 27.18 5.30 0.01
C ASP A 199 27.95 6.27 0.94
N ILE A 200 27.25 6.78 1.95
CA ILE A 200 27.74 7.75 2.93
C ILE A 200 27.60 7.19 4.35
N PRO A 201 28.55 7.51 5.26
CA PRO A 201 28.40 7.16 6.66
C PRO A 201 27.18 7.85 7.29
N GLY A 202 26.44 7.11 8.12
CA GLY A 202 25.26 7.62 8.84
C GLY A 202 23.92 7.12 8.31
N VAL A 203 23.87 6.37 7.21
CA VAL A 203 22.65 5.63 6.84
C VAL A 203 22.55 4.40 7.76
N GLU A 204 21.58 4.40 8.66
CA GLU A 204 21.41 3.35 9.69
C GLU A 204 20.45 2.25 9.25
N GLU A 205 19.42 2.61 8.49
CA GLU A 205 18.34 1.70 8.10
C GLU A 205 17.98 1.87 6.64
N ARG A 206 17.65 0.75 5.98
CA ARG A 206 17.10 0.69 4.62
C ARG A 206 16.01 -0.36 4.56
N THR A 207 14.79 0.07 4.29
CA THR A 207 13.64 -0.81 4.12
C THR A 207 13.06 -0.67 2.73
N ARG A 208 12.39 -1.72 2.29
CA ARG A 208 11.65 -1.76 1.02
C ARG A 208 10.32 -2.44 1.28
N SER A 209 9.26 -1.78 0.87
CA SER A 209 7.89 -2.26 1.00
C SER A 209 7.14 -2.09 -0.31
N ILE A 210 6.03 -2.80 -0.44
CA ILE A 210 5.10 -2.67 -1.55
C ILE A 210 3.82 -2.08 -1.00
N GLU A 211 3.40 -0.96 -1.58
CA GLU A 211 2.15 -0.30 -1.22
C GLU A 211 0.98 -1.20 -1.66
N MET A 212 0.08 -1.50 -0.72
CA MET A 212 -0.95 -2.53 -0.88
C MET A 212 -2.08 -2.12 -1.83
N HIS A 213 -2.27 -0.83 -2.10
CA HIS A 213 -3.37 -0.33 -2.91
C HIS A 213 -3.03 -0.20 -4.41
N ASN A 214 -1.79 0.19 -4.76
CA ASN A 214 -1.35 0.43 -6.14
C ASN A 214 -0.16 -0.44 -6.60
N TYR A 215 0.34 -1.29 -5.69
CA TYR A 215 1.36 -2.30 -5.94
C TYR A 215 2.65 -1.68 -6.47
N THR A 216 3.06 -0.56 -5.90
CA THR A 216 4.34 0.10 -6.18
C THR A 216 5.30 -0.02 -5.01
N GLU A 217 6.59 -0.07 -5.31
CA GLU A 217 7.64 -0.12 -4.29
C GLU A 217 7.80 1.26 -3.63
N THR A 218 8.02 1.23 -2.32
CA THR A 218 8.57 2.34 -1.56
C THR A 218 9.92 1.89 -1.00
N ILE A 219 10.94 2.71 -1.20
CA ILE A 219 12.25 2.57 -0.55
C ILE A 219 12.29 3.61 0.55
N GLU A 220 12.67 3.22 1.76
CA GLU A 220 12.83 4.14 2.87
C GLU A 220 14.23 3.99 3.48
N GLU A 221 14.84 5.12 3.85
CA GLU A 221 16.14 5.14 4.48
C GLU A 221 16.17 6.13 5.64
N ILE A 222 16.86 5.76 6.72
CA ILE A 222 17.12 6.65 7.86
C ILE A 222 18.58 7.07 7.83
N TYR A 223 18.81 8.38 7.68
CA TYR A 223 20.13 8.98 7.88
C TYR A 223 20.20 9.63 9.26
N LYS A 224 21.20 9.24 10.05
CA LYS A 224 21.47 9.79 11.38
C LYS A 224 22.95 10.10 11.55
N LYS A 225 23.24 11.36 11.90
CA LYS A 225 24.58 11.81 12.25
C LYS A 225 24.51 12.96 13.24
N ASN A 226 25.12 12.77 14.42
CA ASN A 226 25.00 13.71 15.53
C ASN A 226 23.52 13.98 15.85
N ASP A 227 23.11 15.24 15.91
CA ASP A 227 21.73 15.66 16.16
C ASP A 227 20.85 15.68 14.88
N THR A 228 21.38 15.30 13.71
CA THR A 228 20.63 15.25 12.46
C THR A 228 20.01 13.87 12.26
N LEU A 229 18.69 13.81 12.12
CA LEU A 229 17.92 12.64 11.73
C LEU A 229 17.06 12.99 10.52
N ILE A 230 17.22 12.27 9.42
CA ILE A 230 16.43 12.45 8.20
C ILE A 230 15.80 11.11 7.86
N ASN A 231 14.47 11.08 7.84
CA ASN A 231 13.71 9.97 7.27
C ASN A 231 13.48 10.30 5.80
N ALA A 232 13.96 9.46 4.91
CA ALA A 232 13.82 9.64 3.47
C ALA A 232 12.98 8.51 2.89
N SER A 233 12.09 8.83 1.95
CA SER A 233 11.36 7.84 1.17
C SER A 233 11.38 8.19 -0.31
N VAL A 234 11.36 7.16 -1.16
CA VAL A 234 11.05 7.30 -2.58
C VAL A 234 10.07 6.20 -2.99
N GLY A 235 8.95 6.60 -3.58
CA GLY A 235 7.89 5.69 -4.00
C GLY A 235 7.44 5.91 -5.44
N GLY A 236 6.66 4.95 -5.95
CA GLY A 236 5.93 5.08 -7.21
C GLY A 236 6.40 4.16 -8.33
N CYS A 237 5.97 4.49 -9.56
CA CYS A 237 6.23 3.72 -10.77
C CYS A 237 7.08 4.50 -11.79
N ASP A 238 6.44 5.25 -12.68
CA ASP A 238 7.11 6.16 -13.62
C ASP A 238 7.19 7.57 -13.03
N ASN A 239 6.10 8.03 -12.42
CA ASN A 239 6.12 9.19 -11.54
C ASN A 239 6.73 8.77 -10.20
N LEU A 240 7.69 9.54 -9.71
CA LEU A 240 8.39 9.28 -8.45
C LEU A 240 8.03 10.38 -7.45
N THR A 241 7.73 9.98 -6.22
CA THR A 241 7.57 10.91 -5.09
C THR A 241 8.72 10.69 -4.14
N LEU A 242 9.47 11.76 -3.87
CA LEU A 242 10.56 11.79 -2.91
C LEU A 242 10.15 12.61 -1.70
N GLU A 243 10.34 12.07 -0.51
CA GLU A 243 10.09 12.79 0.73
C GLU A 243 11.32 12.72 1.64
N PHE A 244 11.66 13.85 2.26
CA PHE A 244 12.68 13.93 3.28
C PHE A 244 12.14 14.70 4.47
N ASN A 245 12.03 14.03 5.61
CA ASN A 245 11.47 14.58 6.84
C ASN A 245 12.54 14.69 7.92
N THR A 246 12.72 15.87 8.48
CA THR A 246 13.68 16.15 9.56
C THR A 246 13.13 17.13 10.58
N PHE A 247 13.68 17.11 11.78
CA PHE A 247 13.31 18.00 12.88
C PHE A 247 14.56 18.71 13.38
N TYR A 248 14.50 20.04 13.47
CA TYR A 248 15.57 20.86 14.05
C TYR A 248 15.11 21.43 15.38
N LYS A 249 15.99 21.40 16.38
CA LYS A 249 15.83 22.22 17.59
C LYS A 249 16.15 23.66 17.23
N VAL A 250 15.26 24.58 17.61
CA VAL A 250 15.33 25.99 17.22
C VAL A 250 15.14 26.86 18.45
N GLU A 251 15.97 27.90 18.57
CA GLU A 251 15.84 28.89 19.64
C GLU A 251 14.48 29.63 19.52
N PRO A 252 13.84 30.03 20.64
CA PRO A 252 12.48 30.58 20.61
C PRO A 252 12.32 31.81 19.71
N ASP A 253 13.35 32.64 19.57
CA ASP A 253 13.37 33.83 18.71
C ASP A 253 13.48 33.49 17.22
N LYS A 254 14.02 32.32 16.86
CA LYS A 254 14.19 31.85 15.48
C LYS A 254 12.98 31.07 14.94
N ILE A 255 12.08 30.60 15.80
CA ILE A 255 10.96 29.73 15.41
C ILE A 255 10.01 30.37 14.38
N ASN A 256 9.90 31.70 14.39
CA ASN A 256 9.07 32.47 13.46
C ASN A 256 9.90 33.28 12.45
N ASN A 257 11.23 33.13 12.45
CA ASN A 257 12.11 33.90 11.58
C ASN A 257 12.12 33.28 10.17
N THR A 258 11.58 34.02 9.20
CA THR A 258 11.47 33.59 7.79
C THR A 258 12.84 33.42 7.11
N GLU A 259 13.81 34.28 7.43
CA GLU A 259 15.16 34.20 6.87
C GLU A 259 15.87 32.94 7.38
N PHE A 260 15.83 32.71 8.69
CA PHE A 260 16.37 31.48 9.29
C PHE A 260 15.76 30.21 8.67
N LYS A 261 14.43 30.18 8.50
CA LYS A 261 13.73 29.06 7.87
C LYS A 261 14.19 28.83 6.43
N LYS A 262 14.31 29.91 5.64
CA LYS A 262 14.75 29.83 4.25
C LYS A 262 16.20 29.35 4.13
N GLU A 263 17.11 29.90 4.93
CA GLU A 263 18.52 29.47 4.96
C GLU A 263 18.65 28.00 5.37
N THR A 264 17.94 27.59 6.42
CA THR A 264 17.96 26.20 6.91
C THR A 264 17.41 25.23 5.87
N ALA A 265 16.32 25.59 5.19
CA ALA A 265 15.74 24.78 4.12
C ALA A 265 16.70 24.63 2.93
N LEU A 266 17.37 25.72 2.51
CA LEU A 266 18.36 25.67 1.44
C LEU A 266 19.57 24.80 1.82
N GLN A 267 20.07 24.91 3.05
CA GLN A 267 21.15 24.04 3.55
C GLN A 267 20.74 22.57 3.56
N LEU A 268 19.50 22.26 3.96
CA LEU A 268 18.97 20.90 3.88
C LEU A 268 18.92 20.40 2.43
N LEU A 269 18.36 21.19 1.51
CA LEU A 269 18.29 20.82 0.10
C LEU A 269 19.69 20.62 -0.51
N GLU A 270 20.65 21.49 -0.20
CA GLU A 270 22.04 21.35 -0.65
C GLU A 270 22.69 20.07 -0.11
N PHE A 271 22.47 19.76 1.17
CA PHE A 271 22.89 18.50 1.75
C PHE A 271 22.29 17.31 1.00
N LEU A 272 20.98 17.31 0.76
CA LEU A 272 20.29 16.22 0.06
C LEU A 272 20.78 16.08 -1.38
N ALA A 273 20.96 17.18 -2.10
CA ALA A 273 21.46 17.17 -3.48
C ALA A 273 22.88 16.59 -3.59
N LYS A 274 23.72 16.83 -2.59
CA LYS A 274 25.09 16.30 -2.54
C LYS A 274 25.15 14.82 -2.16
N ASN A 275 24.23 14.38 -1.32
CA ASN A 275 24.32 13.09 -0.64
C ASN A 275 23.31 12.03 -1.11
N THR A 276 22.42 12.37 -2.04
CA THR A 276 21.47 11.42 -2.64
C THR A 276 21.77 11.22 -4.12
N GLN A 277 21.19 10.15 -4.70
CA GLN A 277 21.26 9.94 -6.14
C GLN A 277 20.25 10.79 -6.94
N PHE A 278 19.40 11.55 -6.25
CA PHE A 278 18.33 12.39 -6.81
C PHE A 278 18.72 13.87 -6.88
N SER A 279 20.01 14.13 -7.05
CA SER A 279 20.57 15.48 -7.09
C SER A 279 19.92 16.37 -8.16
N LYS A 280 19.54 15.80 -9.31
CA LYS A 280 18.89 16.54 -10.39
C LYS A 280 17.52 17.05 -9.97
N GLU A 281 16.71 16.18 -9.38
CA GLU A 281 15.37 16.48 -8.88
C GLU A 281 15.44 17.56 -7.77
N ILE A 282 16.37 17.41 -6.82
CA ILE A 282 16.53 18.36 -5.70
C ILE A 282 17.04 19.72 -6.17
N ASN A 283 17.93 19.77 -7.16
CA ASN A 283 18.45 21.01 -7.71
C ASN A 283 17.36 21.89 -8.38
N VAL A 284 16.24 21.29 -8.80
CA VAL A 284 15.07 22.06 -9.28
C VAL A 284 14.49 22.91 -8.15
N ALA A 285 14.28 22.32 -6.98
CA ALA A 285 13.77 23.03 -5.80
C ALA A 285 14.77 24.10 -5.30
N ILE A 286 16.07 23.80 -5.27
CA ILE A 286 17.12 24.76 -4.90
C ILE A 286 17.06 25.99 -5.81
N SER A 287 17.07 25.78 -7.13
CA SER A 287 17.07 26.86 -8.12
C SER A 287 15.83 27.75 -8.00
N TYR A 288 14.69 27.14 -7.64
CA TYR A 288 13.46 27.86 -7.39
C TYR A 288 13.55 28.74 -6.13
N TYR A 289 13.87 28.15 -4.97
CA TYR A 289 13.86 28.87 -3.69
C TYR A 289 15.00 29.86 -3.52
N GLN A 290 16.06 29.79 -4.34
CA GLN A 290 17.06 30.85 -4.41
C GLN A 290 16.45 32.21 -4.80
N ASN A 291 15.48 32.21 -5.72
CA ASN A 291 14.92 33.43 -6.31
C ASN A 291 13.48 33.73 -5.86
N ASN A 292 12.85 32.81 -5.13
CA ASN A 292 11.45 32.92 -4.71
C ASN A 292 11.35 32.89 -3.17
N PRO A 293 10.26 33.42 -2.58
CA PRO A 293 9.99 33.20 -1.16
C PRO A 293 9.84 31.69 -0.88
N LEU A 294 10.18 31.31 0.34
CA LEU A 294 9.87 29.97 0.84
C LEU A 294 8.53 30.07 1.59
N ASP A 295 7.50 29.52 0.97
CA ASP A 295 6.19 29.30 1.53
C ASP A 295 5.90 27.79 1.55
N ASN A 296 4.89 27.41 2.33
CA ASN A 296 4.49 26.00 2.46
C ASN A 296 3.64 25.51 1.27
N GLU A 297 3.50 26.32 0.20
CA GLU A 297 2.70 25.99 -0.96
C GLU A 297 3.38 24.94 -1.84
N TYR A 298 2.55 24.12 -2.50
CA TYR A 298 3.03 23.14 -3.47
C TYR A 298 3.24 23.79 -4.84
N ILE A 299 4.44 23.62 -5.39
CA ILE A 299 4.87 24.28 -6.63
C ILE A 299 4.79 23.29 -7.80
N GLU A 300 3.87 23.51 -8.73
CA GLU A 300 3.69 22.65 -9.93
C GLU A 300 3.97 23.36 -11.26
N LYS A 301 4.40 24.63 -11.20
CA LYS A 301 4.64 25.45 -12.40
C LYS A 301 5.88 25.05 -13.21
N ILE A 302 6.72 24.15 -12.68
CA ILE A 302 7.92 23.67 -13.36
C ILE A 302 7.59 22.37 -14.09
N LYS A 303 7.67 22.38 -15.42
CA LYS A 303 7.28 21.22 -16.24
C LYS A 303 8.02 19.95 -15.80
N GLY A 304 7.24 18.93 -15.46
CA GLY A 304 7.74 17.61 -15.04
C GLY A 304 8.12 17.52 -13.57
N TYR A 305 7.89 18.58 -12.78
CA TYR A 305 8.24 18.61 -11.36
C TYR A 305 7.14 19.27 -10.52
N GLY A 306 6.77 18.61 -9.43
CA GLY A 306 6.07 19.22 -8.30
C GLY A 306 7.02 19.25 -7.11
N PHE A 307 6.99 20.27 -6.26
CA PHE A 307 7.77 20.24 -5.02
C PHE A 307 7.28 21.25 -3.97
N ARG A 308 7.63 21.01 -2.71
CA ARG A 308 7.54 21.99 -1.61
C ARG A 308 8.56 21.74 -0.52
N VAL A 309 8.79 22.76 0.31
CA VAL A 309 9.37 22.59 1.63
C VAL A 309 8.34 23.04 2.66
N LEU A 310 7.64 22.08 3.27
CA LEU A 310 6.69 22.35 4.35
C LEU A 310 7.46 22.53 5.66
N ILE A 311 7.31 23.71 6.27
CA ILE A 311 7.87 24.02 7.58
C ILE A 311 6.74 24.30 8.55
N ASP A 312 6.58 23.41 9.52
CA ASP A 312 5.58 23.54 10.58
C ASP A 312 6.20 23.43 11.98
N LYS A 313 5.43 23.90 12.96
CA LYS A 313 5.76 23.72 14.38
C LYS A 313 5.13 22.41 14.79
N ASP A 314 5.92 21.54 15.37
CA ASP A 314 5.40 20.32 15.97
C ASP A 314 4.84 20.69 17.36
N ASP A 315 3.52 20.63 17.51
CA ASP A 315 2.82 20.99 18.75
C ASP A 315 3.22 20.07 19.92
N ASP A 316 3.63 18.84 19.64
CA ASP A 316 4.07 17.87 20.62
C ASP A 316 5.56 18.05 20.98
N ARG A 317 6.33 18.77 20.16
CA ARG A 317 7.78 18.99 20.36
C ARG A 317 8.13 20.48 20.46
N LYS A 318 7.83 21.06 21.61
CA LYS A 318 8.15 22.46 21.95
C LYS A 318 9.61 22.81 21.59
N GLY A 319 9.78 23.88 20.82
CA GLY A 319 11.10 24.36 20.40
C GLY A 319 11.71 23.60 19.22
N GLN A 320 10.91 22.85 18.46
CA GLN A 320 11.35 22.23 17.21
C GLN A 320 10.57 22.75 16.00
N LEU A 321 11.24 22.75 14.85
CA LEU A 321 10.62 22.93 13.54
C LEU A 321 10.79 21.64 12.75
N ARG A 322 9.70 21.17 12.15
CA ARG A 322 9.75 20.11 11.14
C ARG A 322 10.04 20.74 9.79
N PHE A 323 10.88 20.08 9.01
CA PHE A 323 11.11 20.38 7.61
C PHE A 323 10.80 19.12 6.81
N LEU A 324 9.73 19.18 6.01
CA LEU A 324 9.35 18.15 5.06
C LEU A 324 9.62 18.67 3.64
N VAL A 325 10.65 18.12 3.01
CA VAL A 325 10.91 18.33 1.58
C VAL A 325 10.14 17.26 0.81
N GLN A 326 9.25 17.66 -0.08
CA GLN A 326 8.53 16.77 -0.99
C GLN A 326 8.86 17.17 -2.42
N ILE A 327 9.23 16.21 -3.27
CA ILE A 327 9.52 16.42 -4.69
C ILE A 327 8.87 15.30 -5.49
N ASP A 328 7.96 15.67 -6.39
CA ASP A 328 7.43 14.77 -7.41
C ASP A 328 8.16 14.97 -8.73
N LYS A 329 8.65 13.87 -9.29
CA LYS A 329 9.15 13.82 -10.66
C LYS A 329 8.08 13.20 -11.55
N ILE A 330 7.47 14.02 -12.39
CA ILE A 330 6.36 13.64 -13.25
C ILE A 330 6.90 13.34 -14.64
N GLU A 331 6.87 12.06 -15.02
CA GLU A 331 7.29 11.62 -16.34
C GLU A 331 6.15 11.07 -17.18
N ASN A 332 5.14 10.52 -16.52
CA ASN A 332 3.94 10.00 -17.14
C ASN A 332 2.73 10.82 -16.65
N PRO A 333 2.32 11.86 -17.41
CA PRO A 333 1.21 12.73 -17.02
C PRO A 333 -0.17 12.02 -17.09
N TYR A 334 -0.20 10.77 -17.58
CA TYR A 334 -1.42 9.96 -17.66
C TYR A 334 -1.62 9.08 -16.43
N GLN A 335 -0.64 8.97 -15.53
CA GLN A 335 -0.81 8.34 -14.22
C GLN A 335 -1.34 9.36 -13.21
N LYS A 336 -2.62 9.72 -13.37
CA LYS A 336 -3.28 10.71 -12.51
C LYS A 336 -3.96 10.08 -11.31
N GLU A 337 -4.47 8.85 -11.46
CA GLU A 337 -5.11 8.12 -10.38
C GLU A 337 -4.47 6.74 -10.17
N ASN A 338 -4.85 6.09 -9.07
CA ASN A 338 -4.29 4.79 -8.70
C ASN A 338 -4.60 3.68 -9.71
N TRP A 339 -5.66 3.82 -10.50
CA TRP A 339 -6.00 2.84 -11.52
C TRP A 339 -4.96 2.84 -12.64
N GLU A 340 -4.60 4.01 -13.18
CA GLU A 340 -3.58 4.13 -14.22
C GLU A 340 -2.20 3.73 -13.72
N ILE A 341 -1.93 3.96 -12.42
CA ILE A 341 -0.74 3.42 -11.76
C ILE A 341 -0.82 1.90 -11.77
N THR A 342 -1.91 1.29 -11.30
CA THR A 342 -2.12 -0.17 -11.22
C THR A 342 -1.90 -0.85 -12.58
N ILE A 343 -2.54 -0.35 -13.64
CA ILE A 343 -2.43 -0.93 -15.00
C ILE A 343 -1.15 -0.51 -15.75
N ARG A 344 -0.31 0.33 -15.14
CA ARG A 344 0.91 0.89 -15.74
C ARG A 344 0.60 1.61 -17.07
N ASN A 345 -0.51 2.34 -17.14
CA ASN A 345 -0.94 3.04 -18.35
C ASN A 345 0.07 4.14 -18.70
N LYS A 346 0.49 4.21 -19.97
CA LYS A 346 1.43 5.24 -20.49
C LYS A 346 0.84 6.05 -21.64
N THR A 347 -0.42 5.84 -21.95
CA THR A 347 -1.12 6.50 -23.06
C THR A 347 -2.23 7.37 -22.53
N ALA A 348 -2.54 8.44 -23.27
CA ALA A 348 -3.68 9.28 -22.97
C ALA A 348 -4.97 8.43 -22.88
N PRO A 349 -5.88 8.75 -21.95
CA PRO A 349 -7.25 8.24 -22.01
C PRO A 349 -7.85 8.58 -23.39
N PRO A 350 -8.77 7.75 -23.91
CA PRO A 350 -9.53 8.13 -25.10
C PRO A 350 -10.26 9.46 -24.86
N ASP A 351 -10.34 10.32 -25.88
CA ASP A 351 -10.88 11.71 -25.82
C ASP A 351 -12.35 11.85 -25.34
N ASN A 352 -12.99 10.79 -24.88
CA ASN A 352 -14.37 10.78 -24.38
C ASN A 352 -14.48 10.66 -22.85
N GLU A 353 -13.37 10.65 -22.11
CA GLU A 353 -13.37 10.67 -20.65
C GLU A 353 -13.01 12.07 -20.15
N ASP A 354 -13.97 13.00 -20.24
CA ASP A 354 -13.95 14.20 -19.38
C ASP A 354 -14.19 13.72 -17.94
N TYR A 355 -13.18 13.89 -17.10
CA TYR A 355 -13.20 13.61 -15.66
C TYR A 355 -14.14 14.55 -14.90
#